data_AF-A0A3D3QLE3-F1
#
_entry.id   AF-A0A3D3QLE3-F1
#
_cell.length_a   1.000
_cell.length_b   1.000
_cell.length_c   1.000
_cell.angle_alpha   90.00
_cell.angle_beta   90.00
_cell.angle_gamma   90.00
#
_symmetry.space_group_name_H-M   'P 1'
#
loop_
_entity.id
_entity.type
_entity.pdbx_description
1 polymer ?
#
loop_
_entity_poly.entity_id
_entity_poly.type
_entity_poly.pdbx_seq_one_letter_code
_entity_poly.pdbx_strand_id
1 'polypeptide(L)'
;MATQEEKTLAATELAGLTSEQLLNFYRTMVTSRRIDDREISLKRQNKIFFQISSAGHEAVGVAIAENCDGAKDWFYPYYRDRALMLGLGQTPLDHLLQAVGAEGDPASGGRQMPAHFGDVRFNVPTSSSPTGTQFLQAVGAAEVVTKFPVVEGLRERIEQFSEDEVVIVCSGDGATSEGEFWESLNTA
;
A
#
# COMPACT_ATOMS: atom_id res chain seq x y z
N MET A 1 -0.08 31.16 -29.42
CA MET A 1 -1.26 30.49 -28.85
C MET A 1 -1.20 30.77 -27.36
N ALA A 2 -1.99 31.76 -26.90
CA ALA A 2 -1.96 32.21 -25.51
C ALA A 2 -2.46 31.08 -24.62
N THR A 3 -1.66 30.67 -23.64
CA THR A 3 -2.12 29.87 -22.51
C THR A 3 -3.24 30.64 -21.85
N GLN A 4 -4.49 30.17 -21.98
CA GLN A 4 -5.57 30.66 -21.15
C GLN A 4 -5.13 30.44 -19.70
N GLU A 5 -5.17 31.49 -18.88
CA GLU A 5 -5.01 31.35 -17.43
C GLU A 5 -6.11 30.41 -16.95
N GLU A 6 -5.75 29.15 -16.75
CA GLU A 6 -6.63 28.16 -16.19
C GLU A 6 -6.89 28.61 -14.75
N LYS A 7 -8.15 29.02 -14.50
CA LYS A 7 -8.62 29.50 -13.21
C LYS A 7 -8.15 28.52 -12.14
N THR A 8 -7.24 28.95 -11.26
CA THR A 8 -6.84 28.14 -10.11
C THR A 8 -8.11 27.80 -9.34
N LEU A 9 -8.42 26.50 -9.23
CA LEU A 9 -9.61 26.01 -8.55
C LEU A 9 -9.71 26.67 -7.18
N ALA A 10 -10.91 27.17 -6.83
CA ALA A 10 -11.12 27.77 -5.52
C ALA A 10 -11.04 26.69 -4.45
N ALA A 11 -10.58 27.01 -3.23
CA ALA A 11 -10.40 26.02 -2.16
C ALA A 11 -11.69 25.21 -1.83
N THR A 12 -12.86 25.80 -2.07
CA THR A 12 -14.18 25.14 -1.94
C THR A 12 -14.43 24.04 -2.98
N GLU A 13 -13.69 24.01 -4.08
CA GLU A 13 -13.75 22.98 -5.14
C GLU A 13 -12.85 21.77 -4.83
N LEU A 14 -12.04 21.82 -3.75
CA LEU A 14 -11.07 20.79 -3.39
C LEU A 14 -11.62 19.79 -2.35
N ALA A 15 -12.94 19.58 -2.32
CA ALA A 15 -13.62 18.65 -1.40
C ALA A 15 -13.27 18.84 0.10
N GLY A 16 -12.88 20.04 0.52
CA GLY A 16 -12.49 20.34 1.90
C GLY A 16 -11.04 20.05 2.26
N LEU A 17 -10.20 19.64 1.31
CA LEU A 17 -8.76 19.43 1.53
C LEU A 17 -8.04 20.74 1.81
N THR A 18 -7.21 20.72 2.84
CA THR A 18 -6.33 21.84 3.18
C THR A 18 -5.13 21.92 2.25
N SER A 19 -4.53 23.11 2.11
CA SER A 19 -3.29 23.28 1.34
C SER A 19 -2.14 22.44 1.89
N GLU A 20 -2.11 22.18 3.20
CA GLU A 20 -1.11 21.32 3.84
C GLU A 20 -1.26 19.86 3.41
N GLN A 21 -2.49 19.32 3.43
CA GLN A 21 -2.77 17.97 2.91
C GLN A 21 -2.36 17.85 1.44
N LEU A 22 -2.72 18.82 0.60
CA LEU A 22 -2.37 18.80 -0.82
C LEU A 22 -0.84 18.84 -1.05
N LEU A 23 -0.11 19.63 -0.26
CA LEU A 23 1.34 19.65 -0.30
C LEU A 23 1.94 18.32 0.17
N ASN A 24 1.36 17.70 1.20
CA ASN A 24 1.78 16.37 1.66
C ASN A 24 1.56 15.30 0.60
N PHE A 25 0.40 15.32 -0.06
CA PHE A 25 0.07 14.42 -1.16
C PHE A 25 1.06 14.56 -2.30
N TYR A 26 1.30 15.79 -2.74
CA TYR A 26 2.27 16.09 -3.79
C TYR A 26 3.67 15.58 -3.43
N ARG A 27 4.15 15.86 -2.21
CA ARG A 27 5.47 15.39 -1.75
C ARG A 27 5.57 13.88 -1.75
N THR A 28 4.53 13.18 -1.29
CA THR A 28 4.48 11.71 -1.25
C THR A 28 4.51 11.12 -2.67
N MET A 29 3.68 11.63 -3.58
CA MET A 29 3.67 11.20 -4.98
C MET A 29 5.01 11.46 -5.69
N VAL A 30 5.61 12.63 -5.50
CA VAL A 30 6.92 12.96 -6.06
C VAL A 30 8.00 12.06 -5.47
N THR A 31 7.96 11.78 -4.17
CA THR A 31 8.91 10.89 -3.51
C THR A 31 8.83 9.48 -4.08
N SER A 32 7.62 8.94 -4.26
CA SER A 32 7.40 7.65 -4.94
C SER A 32 8.06 7.62 -6.33
N ARG A 33 7.85 8.67 -7.13
CA ARG A 33 8.45 8.79 -8.47
C ARG A 33 9.98 8.86 -8.42
N ARG A 34 10.54 9.60 -7.45
CA ARG A 34 12.00 9.75 -7.30
C ARG A 34 12.68 8.46 -6.86
N ILE A 35 12.02 7.66 -6.04
CA ILE A 35 12.50 6.32 -5.69
C ILE A 35 12.51 5.44 -6.94
N ASP A 36 11.44 5.44 -7.74
CA ASP A 36 11.38 4.73 -9.02
C ASP A 36 12.53 5.11 -9.96
N ASP A 37 12.73 6.41 -10.20
CA ASP A 37 13.83 6.92 -11.04
C ASP A 37 15.19 6.42 -10.54
N ARG A 38 15.38 6.41 -9.21
CA ARG A 38 16.61 5.98 -8.57
C ARG A 38 16.83 4.48 -8.71
N GLU A 39 15.81 3.68 -8.43
CA GLU A 39 15.87 2.23 -8.60
C GLU A 39 16.16 1.85 -10.05
N ILE A 40 15.53 2.50 -11.04
CA ILE A 40 15.80 2.28 -12.47
C ILE A 40 17.28 2.54 -12.78
N SER A 41 17.83 3.66 -12.28
CA SER A 41 19.24 4.01 -12.44
C SER A 41 20.17 2.98 -11.81
N LEU A 42 19.85 2.51 -10.60
CA LEU A 42 20.63 1.49 -9.88
C LEU A 42 20.53 0.12 -10.55
N LYS A 43 19.36 -0.24 -11.08
CA LYS A 43 19.15 -1.51 -11.77
C LYS A 43 19.98 -1.60 -13.04
N ARG A 44 20.05 -0.50 -13.82
CA ARG A 44 20.94 -0.39 -15.00
C ARG A 44 22.43 -0.54 -14.65
N GLN A 45 22.81 -0.25 -13.41
CA GLN A 45 24.17 -0.44 -12.89
C GLN A 45 24.35 -1.81 -12.20
N ASN A 46 23.36 -2.69 -12.24
CA ASN A 46 23.33 -3.96 -11.50
C ASN A 46 23.56 -3.81 -9.98
N LYS A 47 23.17 -2.67 -9.40
CA LYS A 47 23.29 -2.40 -7.95
C LYS A 47 22.08 -2.84 -7.14
N ILE A 48 20.97 -3.17 -7.80
CA ILE A 48 19.76 -3.72 -7.19
C ILE A 48 19.26 -4.91 -8.02
N PHE A 49 18.45 -5.76 -7.41
CA PHE A 49 18.06 -7.04 -8.00
C PHE A 49 16.90 -6.94 -8.99
N PHE A 50 15.91 -6.09 -8.71
CA PHE A 50 14.71 -5.95 -9.52
C PHE A 50 14.13 -4.54 -9.40
N GLN A 51 13.29 -4.13 -10.33
CA GLN A 51 12.59 -2.85 -10.26
C GLN A 51 11.23 -3.00 -10.92
N ILE A 52 10.18 -2.57 -10.20
CA ILE A 52 8.82 -2.41 -10.73
C ILE A 52 8.38 -1.00 -10.42
N SER A 53 7.89 -0.29 -11.44
CA SER A 53 7.45 1.08 -11.26
C SER A 53 6.02 1.16 -10.71
N SER A 54 5.83 2.06 -9.75
CA SER A 54 4.53 2.54 -9.28
C SER A 54 3.96 3.68 -10.14
N ALA A 55 4.66 4.02 -11.24
CA ALA A 55 4.35 5.17 -12.05
C ALA A 55 2.88 5.21 -12.49
N GLY A 56 2.21 6.33 -12.19
CA GLY A 56 0.83 6.59 -12.61
C GLY A 56 -0.23 6.11 -11.60
N HIS A 57 0.17 5.43 -10.53
CA HIS A 57 -0.74 4.91 -9.50
C HIS A 57 -0.68 5.71 -8.19
N GLU A 58 0.10 6.80 -8.15
CA GLU A 58 0.45 7.44 -6.88
C GLU A 58 -0.73 8.11 -6.17
N ALA A 59 -1.63 8.73 -6.94
CA ALA A 59 -2.75 9.49 -6.38
C ALA A 59 -3.73 8.60 -5.60
N VAL A 60 -4.00 7.40 -6.09
CA VAL A 60 -4.87 6.43 -5.41
C VAL A 60 -4.25 6.00 -4.08
N GLY A 61 -2.96 5.66 -4.07
CA GLY A 61 -2.27 5.25 -2.85
C GLY A 61 -2.26 6.33 -1.77
N VAL A 62 -2.03 7.58 -2.15
CA VAL A 62 -2.09 8.72 -1.21
C VAL A 62 -3.51 8.95 -0.68
N ALA A 63 -4.52 8.83 -1.54
CA ALA A 63 -5.90 8.99 -1.11
C ALA A 63 -6.32 7.91 -0.09
N ILE A 64 -5.89 6.66 -0.30
CA ILE A 64 -6.11 5.57 0.67
C ILE A 64 -5.39 5.89 1.99
N ALA A 65 -4.10 6.25 1.93
CA ALA A 65 -3.33 6.55 3.14
C ALA A 65 -3.90 7.71 3.97
N GLU A 66 -4.51 8.71 3.34
CA GLU A 66 -5.15 9.83 4.05
C GLU A 66 -6.44 9.41 4.77
N ASN A 67 -7.18 8.45 4.22
CA ASN A 67 -8.52 8.08 4.70
C ASN A 67 -8.53 6.82 5.57
N CYS A 68 -7.36 6.22 5.79
CA CYS A 68 -7.19 5.03 6.61
C CYS A 68 -6.17 5.31 7.72
N ASP A 69 -6.25 4.54 8.79
CA ASP A 69 -5.39 4.65 9.97
C ASP A 69 -4.47 3.43 10.06
N GLY A 70 -3.20 3.65 9.72
CA GLY A 70 -2.14 2.63 9.79
C GLY A 70 -1.93 1.98 11.17
N ALA A 71 -2.47 2.57 12.24
CA ALA A 71 -2.39 2.00 13.58
C ALA A 71 -3.45 0.91 13.85
N LYS A 72 -4.51 0.82 13.04
CA LYS A 72 -5.62 -0.13 13.25
C LYS A 72 -6.08 -0.85 11.98
N ASP A 73 -6.08 -0.17 10.84
CA ASP A 73 -6.54 -0.75 9.57
C ASP A 73 -5.48 -1.70 9.01
N TRP A 74 -5.92 -2.71 8.26
CA TRP A 74 -5.03 -3.69 7.63
C TRP A 74 -4.91 -3.44 6.14
N PHE A 75 -3.71 -3.56 5.59
CA PHE A 75 -3.44 -3.26 4.18
C PHE A 75 -2.79 -4.45 3.49
N TYR A 76 -3.40 -4.88 2.39
CA TYR A 76 -2.88 -5.87 1.46
C TYR A 76 -2.51 -5.17 0.15
N PRO A 77 -1.33 -4.52 0.09
CA PRO A 77 -0.93 -3.73 -1.06
C PRO A 77 -0.57 -4.61 -2.27
N TYR A 78 -0.67 -4.01 -3.45
CA TYR A 78 -0.14 -4.53 -4.69
C TYR A 78 1.28 -4.01 -4.92
N TYR A 79 2.05 -4.66 -5.81
CA TYR A 79 3.44 -4.28 -6.11
C TYR A 79 3.59 -2.88 -6.75
N ARG A 80 2.47 -2.17 -7.02
CA ARG A 80 2.46 -0.78 -7.51
C ARG A 80 2.13 0.26 -6.45
N ASP A 81 1.87 -0.14 -5.21
CA ASP A 81 1.35 0.75 -4.16
C ASP A 81 2.42 1.42 -3.31
N ARG A 82 3.57 1.78 -3.91
CA ARG A 82 4.65 2.48 -3.19
C ARG A 82 4.16 3.77 -2.52
N ALA A 83 3.30 4.54 -3.20
CA ALA A 83 2.78 5.79 -2.65
C ALA A 83 1.87 5.58 -1.44
N LEU A 84 1.11 4.47 -1.39
CA LEU A 84 0.35 4.06 -0.21
C LEU A 84 1.31 3.77 0.94
N MET A 85 2.34 2.94 0.71
CA MET A 85 3.31 2.59 1.75
C MET A 85 4.04 3.81 2.32
N LEU A 86 4.45 4.75 1.45
CA LEU A 86 5.04 6.02 1.87
C LEU A 86 4.05 6.88 2.68
N GLY A 87 2.77 6.90 2.27
CA GLY A 87 1.71 7.60 2.98
C GLY A 87 1.42 7.04 4.36
N LEU A 88 1.48 5.70 4.53
CA LEU A 88 1.35 5.03 5.82
C LEU A 88 2.53 5.28 6.76
N GLY A 89 3.70 5.62 6.21
CA GLY A 89 4.88 5.99 6.98
C GLY A 89 6.14 5.20 6.68
N GLN A 90 6.14 4.31 5.68
CA GLN A 90 7.41 3.75 5.19
C GLN A 90 8.29 4.87 4.64
N THR A 91 9.59 4.72 4.86
CA THR A 91 10.58 5.70 4.45
C THR A 91 11.18 5.35 3.08
N PRO A 92 11.75 6.32 2.34
CA PRO A 92 12.54 6.02 1.15
C PRO A 92 13.69 5.05 1.41
N LEU A 93 14.23 5.03 2.63
CA LEU A 93 15.27 4.09 3.02
C LEU A 93 14.74 2.65 3.06
N ASP A 94 13.53 2.42 3.59
CA ASP A 94 12.91 1.09 3.66
C ASP A 94 12.81 0.46 2.26
N HIS A 95 12.35 1.23 1.27
CA HIS A 95 12.29 0.77 -0.13
C HIS A 95 13.67 0.48 -0.73
N LEU A 96 14.66 1.33 -0.45
CA LEU A 96 16.02 1.13 -0.97
C LEU A 96 16.74 -0.06 -0.29
N LEU A 97 16.48 -0.31 0.99
CA LEU A 97 16.97 -1.50 1.71
C LEU A 97 16.41 -2.77 1.09
N GLN A 98 15.10 -2.79 0.78
CA GLN A 98 14.49 -3.89 0.06
C GLN A 98 15.08 -4.06 -1.34
N ALA A 99 15.31 -2.96 -2.08
CA ALA A 99 15.88 -2.98 -3.42
C ALA A 99 17.25 -3.70 -3.49
N VAL A 100 18.08 -3.53 -2.45
CA VAL A 100 19.40 -4.17 -2.33
C VAL A 100 19.39 -5.47 -1.55
N GLY A 101 18.23 -5.97 -1.10
CA GLY A 101 18.12 -7.18 -0.29
C GLY A 101 18.84 -7.09 1.06
N ALA A 102 18.80 -5.92 1.71
CA ALA A 102 19.46 -5.71 3.00
C ALA A 102 18.68 -6.36 4.15
N GLU A 103 19.41 -6.77 5.20
CA GLU A 103 18.84 -7.30 6.45
C GLU A 103 17.87 -6.31 7.11
N GLY A 104 18.11 -5.01 6.96
CA GLY A 104 17.25 -3.96 7.51
C GLY A 104 15.93 -3.72 6.78
N ASP A 105 15.64 -4.45 5.69
CA ASP A 105 14.33 -4.40 5.02
C ASP A 105 13.20 -4.80 5.99
N PRO A 106 12.24 -3.90 6.30
CA PRO A 106 11.19 -4.20 7.27
C PRO A 106 10.21 -5.28 6.80
N ALA A 107 10.12 -5.55 5.50
CA ALA A 107 9.15 -6.50 4.96
C ALA A 107 9.57 -7.97 5.13
N SER A 108 10.87 -8.25 4.92
CA SER A 108 11.34 -9.64 4.81
C SER A 108 12.78 -9.87 5.28
N GLY A 109 13.50 -8.82 5.71
CA GLY A 109 14.93 -8.87 5.95
C GLY A 109 15.74 -9.24 4.71
N GLY A 110 15.31 -8.77 3.53
CA GLY A 110 16.03 -8.95 2.27
C GLY A 110 15.80 -10.29 1.56
N ARG A 111 14.79 -11.06 1.98
CA ARG A 111 14.47 -12.39 1.42
C ARG A 111 13.53 -12.32 0.22
N GLN A 112 12.71 -11.28 0.14
CA GLN A 112 11.73 -11.07 -0.91
C GLN A 112 12.27 -10.19 -2.03
N MET A 113 11.59 -10.25 -3.18
CA MET A 113 11.84 -9.35 -4.29
C MET A 113 11.45 -7.91 -3.93
N PRO A 114 12.13 -6.88 -4.48
CA PRO A 114 11.67 -5.50 -4.40
C PRO A 114 10.20 -5.34 -4.82
N ALA A 115 9.48 -4.45 -4.14
CA ALA A 115 8.04 -4.22 -4.26
C ALA A 115 7.13 -5.32 -3.70
N HIS A 116 7.67 -6.27 -2.92
CA HIS A 116 6.89 -7.10 -2.01
C HIS A 116 6.80 -6.41 -0.65
N PHE A 117 5.90 -5.45 -0.51
CA PHE A 117 5.81 -4.62 0.69
C PHE A 117 5.40 -5.44 1.92
N GLY A 118 5.73 -4.92 3.10
CA GLY A 118 5.42 -5.52 4.39
C GLY A 118 5.94 -4.63 5.51
N ASP A 119 5.15 -4.45 6.56
CA ASP A 119 5.54 -3.67 7.73
C ASP A 119 4.56 -3.92 8.88
N VAL A 120 5.07 -4.51 9.97
CA VAL A 120 4.24 -4.74 11.17
C VAL A 120 3.86 -3.45 11.88
N ARG A 121 4.57 -2.33 11.64
CA ARG A 121 4.24 -1.03 12.24
C ARG A 121 2.95 -0.42 11.68
N PHE A 122 2.54 -0.88 10.50
CA PHE A 122 1.43 -0.32 9.73
C PHE A 122 0.40 -1.39 9.32
N ASN A 123 0.38 -2.54 10.02
CA ASN A 123 -0.51 -3.67 9.72
C ASN A 123 -0.49 -4.10 8.24
N VAL A 124 0.72 -4.20 7.67
CA VAL A 124 0.92 -4.64 6.28
C VAL A 124 1.56 -6.02 6.28
N PRO A 125 0.80 -7.10 6.05
CA PRO A 125 1.35 -8.42 5.83
C PRO A 125 2.28 -8.42 4.60
N THR A 126 3.33 -9.24 4.65
CA THR A 126 4.30 -9.33 3.55
C THR A 126 3.64 -9.84 2.27
N SER A 127 3.68 -9.04 1.21
CA SER A 127 3.19 -9.40 -0.12
C SER A 127 3.99 -10.54 -0.75
N SER A 128 3.41 -11.17 -1.77
CA SER A 128 4.03 -12.26 -2.52
C SER A 128 3.87 -12.06 -4.03
N SER A 129 4.64 -12.80 -4.85
CA SER A 129 4.55 -12.71 -6.31
C SER A 129 3.23 -13.20 -6.91
N PRO A 130 2.61 -14.30 -6.43
CA PRO A 130 1.34 -14.77 -6.97
C PRO A 130 0.23 -13.72 -6.84
N THR A 131 -0.24 -13.23 -7.99
CA THR A 131 -1.33 -12.26 -8.05
C THR A 131 -2.66 -12.90 -7.67
N GLY A 132 -3.53 -12.17 -6.97
CA GLY A 132 -4.87 -12.63 -6.61
C GLY A 132 -4.94 -13.26 -5.22
N THR A 133 -3.89 -13.94 -4.77
CA THR A 133 -3.85 -14.63 -3.47
C THR A 133 -4.21 -13.74 -2.27
N GLN A 134 -3.87 -12.45 -2.34
CA GLN A 134 -4.13 -11.50 -1.27
C GLN A 134 -5.62 -11.19 -1.06
N PHE A 135 -6.49 -11.47 -2.03
CA PHE A 135 -7.93 -11.23 -1.90
C PHE A 135 -8.54 -12.09 -0.79
N LEU A 136 -8.29 -13.40 -0.80
CA LEU A 136 -8.82 -14.31 0.23
C LEU A 136 -8.17 -14.09 1.59
N GLN A 137 -6.89 -13.71 1.62
CA GLN A 137 -6.21 -13.36 2.86
C GLN A 137 -6.84 -12.11 3.51
N ALA A 138 -7.15 -11.09 2.70
CA ALA A 138 -7.83 -9.88 3.15
C ALA A 138 -9.24 -10.16 3.67
N VAL A 139 -10.03 -10.99 2.95
CA VAL A 139 -11.35 -11.43 3.44
C VAL A 139 -11.22 -12.17 4.77
N GLY A 140 -10.26 -13.09 4.90
CA GLY A 140 -10.02 -13.82 6.14
C GLY A 140 -9.64 -12.90 7.31
N ALA A 141 -8.85 -11.85 7.06
CA ALA A 141 -8.55 -10.84 8.07
C ALA A 141 -9.79 -10.04 8.48
N ALA A 142 -10.61 -9.61 7.52
CA ALA A 142 -11.85 -8.87 7.79
C ALA A 142 -12.88 -9.72 8.55
N GLU A 143 -12.94 -11.02 8.27
CA GLU A 143 -13.88 -11.93 8.92
C GLU A 143 -13.56 -12.21 10.39
N VAL A 144 -12.41 -11.79 10.92
CA VAL A 144 -11.96 -12.18 12.27
C VAL A 144 -13.01 -11.89 13.34
N VAL A 145 -13.71 -10.75 13.22
CA VAL A 145 -14.78 -10.34 14.14
C VAL A 145 -15.97 -11.30 14.12
N THR A 146 -16.29 -11.88 12.95
CA THR A 146 -17.37 -12.89 12.82
C THR A 146 -17.04 -14.19 13.53
N LYS A 147 -15.74 -14.46 13.77
CA LYS A 147 -15.28 -15.68 14.43
C LYS A 147 -15.22 -15.56 15.95
N PHE A 148 -15.18 -14.35 16.51
CA PHE A 148 -15.18 -14.12 17.96
C PHE A 148 -16.26 -14.88 18.74
N PRO A 149 -17.55 -14.91 18.33
CA PRO A 149 -18.59 -15.63 19.08
C PRO A 149 -18.53 -17.16 18.94
N VAL A 150 -17.83 -17.70 17.93
CA VAL A 150 -17.84 -19.15 17.62
C VAL A 150 -16.51 -19.84 17.91
N VAL A 151 -15.43 -19.09 18.09
CA VAL A 151 -14.11 -19.60 18.47
C VAL A 151 -13.78 -19.16 19.88
N GLU A 152 -13.94 -20.07 20.85
CA GLU A 152 -13.66 -19.81 22.26
C GLU A 152 -12.21 -19.33 22.47
N GLY A 153 -12.05 -18.22 23.19
CA GLY A 153 -10.74 -17.65 23.50
C GLY A 153 -10.09 -16.86 22.37
N LEU A 154 -10.76 -16.66 21.22
CA LEU A 154 -10.15 -15.97 20.08
C LEU A 154 -9.94 -14.49 20.35
N ARG A 155 -10.94 -13.79 20.90
CA ARG A 155 -10.84 -12.35 21.16
C ARG A 155 -9.70 -12.03 22.11
N GLU A 156 -9.48 -12.88 23.12
CA GLU A 156 -8.44 -12.72 24.14
C GLU A 156 -7.03 -12.94 23.58
N ARG A 157 -6.90 -13.63 22.43
CA ARG A 157 -5.61 -13.84 21.75
C ARG A 157 -5.22 -12.69 20.83
N ILE A 158 -6.14 -11.78 20.53
CA ILE A 158 -5.88 -10.63 19.66
C ILE A 158 -5.62 -9.41 20.53
N GLU A 159 -4.34 -9.04 20.62
CA GLU A 159 -3.90 -7.90 21.45
C GLU A 159 -4.38 -6.56 20.88
N GLN A 160 -4.33 -6.41 19.56
CA GLN A 160 -4.66 -5.18 18.84
C GLN A 160 -5.87 -5.44 17.94
N PHE A 161 -7.01 -4.84 18.29
CA PHE A 161 -8.26 -4.91 17.52
C PHE A 161 -9.06 -3.64 17.78
N SER A 162 -9.52 -2.99 16.71
CA SER A 162 -10.51 -1.92 16.78
C SER A 162 -11.83 -2.38 16.19
N GLU A 163 -12.96 -2.03 16.82
CA GLU A 163 -14.29 -2.38 16.28
C GLU A 163 -14.61 -1.69 14.95
N ASP A 164 -13.87 -0.63 14.62
CA ASP A 164 -14.02 0.17 13.40
C ASP A 164 -12.80 0.05 12.47
N GLU A 165 -11.94 -0.97 12.65
CA GLU A 165 -10.86 -1.25 11.71
C GLU A 165 -11.41 -1.74 10.37
N VAL A 166 -10.76 -1.34 9.28
CA VAL A 166 -11.06 -1.82 7.94
C VAL A 166 -9.90 -2.60 7.34
N VAL A 167 -10.21 -3.48 6.38
CA VAL A 167 -9.20 -4.19 5.59
C VAL A 167 -9.25 -3.67 4.16
N ILE A 168 -8.12 -3.14 3.69
CA ILE A 168 -7.94 -2.65 2.33
C ILE A 168 -7.13 -3.68 1.55
N VAL A 169 -7.64 -4.11 0.40
CA VAL A 169 -6.91 -4.93 -0.56
C VAL A 169 -6.77 -4.23 -1.89
N CYS A 170 -5.53 -4.12 -2.36
CA CYS A 170 -5.21 -3.53 -3.65
C CYS A 170 -4.80 -4.63 -4.65
N SER A 171 -5.13 -4.42 -5.91
CA SER A 171 -4.76 -5.34 -6.98
C SER A 171 -4.82 -4.67 -8.35
N GLY A 172 -4.29 -5.36 -9.37
CA GLY A 172 -4.42 -4.97 -10.76
C GLY A 172 -5.71 -5.50 -11.39
N ASP A 173 -6.16 -4.87 -12.46
CA ASP A 173 -7.30 -5.33 -13.28
C ASP A 173 -7.10 -6.76 -13.79
N GLY A 174 -5.89 -7.13 -14.23
CA GLY A 174 -5.59 -8.49 -14.67
C GLY A 174 -5.80 -9.55 -13.58
N ALA A 175 -5.50 -9.21 -12.32
CA ALA A 175 -5.68 -10.13 -11.19
C ALA A 175 -7.15 -10.38 -10.84
N THR A 176 -8.09 -9.60 -11.40
CA THR A 176 -9.54 -9.88 -11.24
C THR A 176 -9.98 -11.12 -12.03
N SER A 177 -9.14 -11.64 -12.92
CA SER A 177 -9.39 -12.90 -13.64
C SER A 177 -8.96 -14.14 -12.85
N GLU A 178 -8.27 -13.97 -11.71
CA GLU A 178 -7.89 -15.07 -10.83
C GLU A 178 -9.10 -15.59 -10.04
N GLY A 179 -9.09 -16.87 -9.67
CA GLY A 179 -10.20 -17.50 -8.96
C GLY A 179 -10.44 -16.89 -7.58
N GLU A 180 -9.37 -16.51 -6.91
CA GLU A 180 -9.37 -15.89 -5.57
C GLU A 180 -10.13 -14.56 -5.55
N PHE A 181 -10.11 -13.80 -6.65
CA PHE A 181 -10.92 -12.58 -6.76
C PHE A 181 -12.40 -12.91 -6.74
N TRP A 182 -12.85 -13.86 -7.58
CA TRP A 182 -14.25 -14.27 -7.63
C TRP A 182 -14.72 -14.81 -6.28
N GLU A 183 -13.91 -15.66 -5.66
CA GLU A 183 -14.23 -16.27 -4.36
C GLU A 183 -14.31 -15.21 -3.25
N SER A 184 -13.44 -14.19 -3.29
CA SER A 184 -13.48 -13.08 -2.33
C SER A 184 -14.78 -12.28 -2.42
N LEU A 185 -15.25 -11.97 -3.63
CA LEU A 185 -16.50 -11.22 -3.85
C LEU A 185 -17.75 -11.99 -3.42
N ASN A 186 -17.71 -13.32 -3.47
CA ASN A 186 -18.81 -14.16 -3.02
C ASN A 186 -18.85 -14.31 -1.49
N THR A 187 -17.72 -14.09 -0.83
CA THR A 187 -17.56 -14.32 0.62
C THR A 187 -17.70 -13.03 1.44
N ALA A 188 -17.15 -11.91 0.94
CA ALA A 188 -17.21 -10.59 1.56
C ALA A 188 -18.63 -9.97 1.51
#